data_AF-A0A6I5X946-F1
#
_entry.id   AF-A0A6I5X946-F1
#
_cell.length_a   1.000
_cell.length_b   1.000
_cell.length_c   1.000
_cell.angle_alpha   90.00
_cell.angle_beta   90.00
_cell.angle_gamma   90.00
#
_symmetry.space_group_name_H-M   'P 1'
#
loop_
_entity.id
_entity.type
_entity.pdbx_description
1 polymer ?
#
loop_
_entity_poly.entity_id
_entity_poly.type
_entity_poly.pdbx_seq_one_letter_code
_entity_poly.pdbx_strand_id
1 'polypeptide(L)'
;MTSSSLSSLSEPAWDSRWDSRWEAPWEPSDEPPPLLRRRRLVTHVVLVDGLPADHWVEESADGTWESRGRRRGPLRAFADAEPTHERALRWLEAAVGGADALRSLDTSPLTATPLPLEQIPVDLHARAQSISARCDAVAIDVFDTPELVAAFRHILTAVLTLDPGTLHRSDRDETAVGAVVWIGGQANGLIGPRGAVLARELWDLLDVSSSAAARGAGILHRLTGRAVDPDPPVHWGAPHLRATGMPRALVSSTRAVLVARRDAAWADLDAAAGRP
;
A
#
# COMPACT_ATOMS: atom_id res chain seq x y z
N MET A 1 9.77 0.31 -53.40
CA MET A 1 11.17 0.17 -52.97
C MET A 1 11.54 1.39 -52.16
N THR A 2 11.40 1.31 -50.84
CA THR A 2 11.90 2.31 -49.88
C THR A 2 12.22 1.55 -48.59
N SER A 3 13.49 1.20 -48.46
CA SER A 3 14.11 0.79 -47.19
C SER A 3 14.61 2.04 -46.48
N SER A 4 14.15 2.25 -45.24
CA SER A 4 14.76 3.13 -44.23
C SER A 4 14.43 2.49 -42.88
N SER A 5 15.29 1.62 -42.38
CA SER A 5 16.30 1.90 -41.34
C SER A 5 15.67 2.29 -39.99
N LEU A 6 15.47 1.25 -39.18
CA LEU A 6 15.20 1.32 -37.74
C LEU A 6 16.43 1.90 -37.03
N SER A 7 16.30 3.12 -36.49
CA SER A 7 17.26 3.65 -35.53
C SER A 7 17.04 3.00 -34.17
N SER A 8 18.12 2.46 -33.63
CA SER A 8 18.25 1.88 -32.31
C SER A 8 17.88 2.88 -31.22
N LEU A 9 16.90 2.54 -30.39
CA LEU A 9 16.74 3.15 -29.07
C LEU A 9 17.76 2.50 -28.14
N SER A 10 18.73 3.30 -27.71
CA SER A 10 19.71 3.00 -26.67
C SER A 10 19.01 2.68 -25.36
N GLU A 11 19.44 1.60 -24.71
CA GLU A 11 19.07 1.25 -23.33
C GLU A 11 19.36 2.41 -22.37
N PRO A 12 18.53 2.64 -21.34
CA PRO A 12 18.87 3.58 -20.29
C PRO A 12 20.12 3.05 -19.57
N ALA A 13 21.21 3.80 -19.67
CA ALA A 13 22.42 3.59 -18.91
C ALA A 13 22.11 3.69 -17.41
N TRP A 14 21.92 2.53 -16.77
CA TRP A 14 21.91 2.42 -15.33
C TRP A 14 23.26 2.91 -14.80
N ASP A 15 23.21 3.93 -13.95
CA ASP A 15 24.37 4.63 -13.41
C ASP A 15 25.26 3.67 -12.59
N SER A 16 26.36 3.23 -13.21
CA SER A 16 27.46 2.39 -12.69
C SER A 16 28.17 2.93 -11.43
N ARG A 17 27.68 4.03 -10.86
CA ARG A 17 28.12 4.59 -9.57
C ARG A 17 27.82 3.69 -8.36
N TRP A 18 26.86 2.78 -8.44
CA TRP A 18 26.40 2.00 -7.29
C TRP A 18 27.17 0.69 -7.02
N ASP A 19 27.82 0.10 -8.03
CA ASP A 19 28.50 -1.20 -7.89
C ASP A 19 29.89 -1.12 -7.23
N SER A 20 30.61 0.00 -7.38
CA SER A 20 32.03 0.07 -6.99
C SER A 20 32.32 0.26 -5.50
N ARG A 21 31.29 0.45 -4.64
CA ARG A 21 31.49 0.62 -3.18
C ARG A 21 31.65 -0.69 -2.43
N TRP A 22 31.15 -1.80 -2.98
CA TRP A 22 31.01 -3.07 -2.26
C TRP A 22 31.90 -4.20 -2.79
N GLU A 23 32.64 -3.95 -3.87
CA GLU A 23 33.51 -4.94 -4.52
C GLU A 23 34.99 -4.89 -4.08
N ALA A 24 35.36 -4.01 -3.14
CA ALA A 24 36.69 -4.08 -2.55
C ALA A 24 36.83 -5.42 -1.79
N PRO A 25 37.80 -6.29 -2.13
CA PRO A 25 38.02 -7.52 -1.40
C PRO A 25 38.30 -7.18 0.06
N TRP A 26 37.46 -7.68 0.95
CA TRP A 26 37.72 -7.56 2.39
C TRP A 26 38.99 -8.36 2.70
N GLU A 27 40.11 -7.68 2.88
CA GLU A 27 41.33 -8.28 3.40
C GLU A 27 41.20 -8.37 4.93
N PRO A 28 41.20 -9.58 5.51
CA PRO A 28 41.24 -9.72 6.97
C PRO A 28 42.57 -9.16 7.48
N SER A 29 42.51 -8.05 8.20
CA SER A 29 43.63 -7.54 8.99
C SER A 29 43.88 -8.47 10.18
N ASP A 30 45.09 -9.03 10.27
CA ASP A 30 45.56 -9.83 11.42
C ASP A 30 45.83 -8.98 12.68
N GLU A 31 45.74 -7.65 12.59
CA GLU A 31 45.83 -6.78 13.77
C GLU A 31 44.45 -6.68 14.47
N PRO A 32 44.35 -7.06 15.76
CA PRO A 32 43.15 -6.79 16.54
C PRO A 32 42.96 -5.28 16.63
N PRO A 33 41.76 -4.75 16.33
CA PRO A 33 41.54 -3.31 16.35
C PRO A 33 41.87 -2.77 17.76
N PRO A 34 42.50 -1.58 17.85
CA PRO A 34 42.78 -0.96 19.14
C PRO A 34 41.48 -0.91 19.94
N LEU A 35 41.55 -1.21 21.24
CA LEU A 35 40.41 -1.15 22.15
C LEU A 35 39.86 0.28 22.16
N LEU A 36 38.96 0.56 21.22
CA LEU A 36 38.24 1.81 21.12
C LEU A 36 37.47 1.93 22.44
N ARG A 37 37.85 2.91 23.26
CA ARG A 37 37.00 3.38 24.36
C ARG A 37 35.61 3.56 23.75
N ARG A 38 34.66 2.68 24.10
CA ARG A 38 33.30 2.68 23.56
C ARG A 38 32.64 4.02 23.93
N ARG A 39 32.82 5.01 23.06
CA ARG A 39 32.04 6.25 23.06
C ARG A 39 30.59 5.81 22.90
N ARG A 40 29.75 6.17 23.88
CA ARG A 40 28.35 5.76 23.90
C ARG A 40 27.59 6.66 22.92
N LEU A 41 27.38 6.13 21.73
CA LEU A 41 26.63 6.77 20.66
C LEU A 41 25.13 6.51 20.85
N VAL A 42 24.32 7.54 20.73
CA VAL A 42 22.86 7.44 20.68
C VAL A 42 22.43 7.65 19.25
N THR A 43 21.77 6.66 18.66
CA THR A 43 21.18 6.79 17.32
C THR A 43 19.73 7.23 17.44
N HIS A 44 19.43 8.37 16.86
CA HIS A 44 18.08 8.88 16.69
C HIS A 44 17.55 8.37 15.35
N VAL A 45 16.34 7.81 15.33
CA VAL A 45 15.67 7.38 14.10
C VAL A 45 14.29 8.03 14.06
N VAL A 46 14.00 8.74 12.99
CA VAL A 46 12.69 9.33 12.72
C VAL A 46 11.92 8.39 11.82
N LEU A 47 10.73 7.99 12.25
CA LEU A 47 9.83 7.18 11.46
C LEU A 47 8.65 8.03 10.95
N VAL A 48 8.32 7.92 9.66
CA VAL A 48 7.11 8.47 9.05
C VAL A 48 6.34 7.30 8.46
N ASP A 49 5.10 7.10 8.89
CA ASP A 49 4.26 5.96 8.52
C ASP A 49 4.91 4.58 8.80
N GLY A 50 5.72 4.51 9.86
CA GLY A 50 6.43 3.28 10.26
C GLY A 50 7.69 2.98 9.44
N LEU A 51 8.03 3.83 8.46
CA LEU A 51 9.24 3.72 7.66
C LEU A 51 10.29 4.74 8.13
N PRO A 52 11.59 4.39 8.13
CA PRO A 52 12.65 5.32 8.52
C PRO A 52 12.77 6.46 7.50
N ALA A 53 12.59 7.68 7.98
CA ALA A 53 12.68 8.92 7.20
C ALA A 53 14.00 9.64 7.42
N ASP A 54 14.56 9.58 8.63
CA ASP A 54 15.82 10.23 8.98
C ASP A 54 16.54 9.50 10.12
N HIS A 55 17.86 9.65 10.21
CA HIS A 55 18.62 9.23 11.37
C HIS A 55 19.87 10.09 11.57
N TRP A 56 20.21 10.33 12.83
CA TRP A 56 21.50 10.92 13.19
C TRP A 56 22.03 10.30 14.47
N VAL A 57 23.32 10.50 14.71
CA VAL A 57 24.04 9.93 15.85
C VAL A 57 24.59 11.06 16.70
N GLU A 58 24.27 11.05 17.99
CA GLU A 58 24.76 12.00 18.97
C GLU A 58 25.65 11.30 20.00
N GLU A 59 26.68 12.00 20.47
CA GLU A 59 27.59 11.51 21.51
C GLU A 59 27.04 11.93 22.88
N SER A 60 26.68 10.96 23.73
CA SER A 60 26.04 11.27 25.02
C SER A 60 27.08 11.78 26.03
N ALA A 61 26.98 13.05 26.43
CA ALA A 61 27.86 13.68 27.43
C ALA A 61 27.55 13.24 28.88
N ASP A 62 26.28 12.98 29.17
CA ASP A 62 25.79 12.68 30.51
C ASP A 62 25.31 11.24 30.57
N GLY A 63 26.16 10.33 31.03
CA GLY A 63 25.95 8.87 31.06
C GLY A 63 24.73 8.34 31.83
N THR A 64 23.73 9.16 32.11
CA THR A 64 22.45 8.85 32.71
C THR A 64 21.33 9.15 31.72
N TRP A 65 21.13 8.25 30.75
CA TRP A 65 19.79 8.10 30.21
C TRP A 65 18.99 7.28 31.22
N GLU A 66 18.36 7.97 32.17
CA GLU A 66 17.24 7.40 32.90
C GLU A 66 16.14 7.16 31.87
N SER A 67 16.13 5.96 31.31
CA SER A 67 14.90 5.39 30.78
C SER A 67 13.87 5.56 31.90
N ARG A 68 12.99 6.56 31.79
CA ARG A 68 11.82 6.72 32.66
C ARG A 68 11.10 5.40 32.57
N GLY A 69 11.37 4.54 33.55
CA GLY A 69 10.93 3.18 33.58
C GLY A 69 9.43 3.22 33.74
N ARG A 70 8.70 3.22 32.62
CA ARG A 70 7.54 2.33 32.57
C ARG A 70 8.11 0.98 32.93
N ARG A 71 7.94 0.58 34.20
CA ARG A 71 8.25 -0.77 34.65
C ARG A 71 7.75 -1.67 33.55
N ARG A 72 8.66 -2.32 32.82
CA ARG A 72 8.31 -3.36 31.88
C ARG A 72 7.64 -4.38 32.79
N GLY A 73 6.30 -4.41 32.77
CA GLY A 73 5.56 -5.46 33.45
C GLY A 73 6.15 -6.81 33.00
N PRO A 74 5.92 -7.90 33.75
CA PRO A 74 6.32 -9.22 33.30
C PRO A 74 5.98 -9.32 31.82
N LEU A 75 6.98 -9.71 30.99
CA LEU A 75 6.75 -9.98 29.58
C LEU A 75 5.46 -10.78 29.54
N ARG A 76 4.39 -10.18 29.01
CA ARG A 76 3.13 -10.89 28.83
C ARG A 76 3.58 -12.16 28.12
N ALA A 77 3.39 -13.32 28.75
CA ALA A 77 3.58 -14.59 28.07
C ALA A 77 2.96 -14.39 26.70
N PHE A 78 3.73 -14.61 25.63
CA PHE A 78 3.22 -14.48 24.27
C PHE A 78 1.95 -15.30 24.28
N ALA A 79 0.79 -14.62 24.38
CA ALA A 79 -0.50 -15.28 24.35
C ALA A 79 -0.47 -16.13 23.10
N ASP A 80 -0.89 -17.39 23.21
CA ASP A 80 -0.82 -18.38 22.13
C ASP A 80 -0.99 -17.67 20.80
N ALA A 81 0.11 -17.58 20.05
CA ALA A 81 0.15 -16.76 18.86
C ALA A 81 -0.99 -17.24 17.99
N GLU A 82 -1.96 -16.35 17.74
CA GLU A 82 -3.17 -16.70 17.01
C GLU A 82 -2.79 -17.50 15.77
N PRO A 83 -3.45 -18.66 15.53
CA PRO A 83 -3.11 -19.53 14.42
C PRO A 83 -2.97 -18.73 13.13
N THR A 84 -1.93 -19.05 12.36
CA THR A 84 -1.55 -18.29 11.17
C THR A 84 -2.72 -18.11 10.19
N HIS A 85 -3.57 -19.14 10.05
CA HIS A 85 -4.73 -19.13 9.18
C HIS A 85 -5.85 -18.19 9.67
N GLU A 86 -6.09 -18.06 10.98
CA GLU A 86 -7.10 -17.14 11.52
C GLU A 86 -6.72 -15.68 11.26
N ARG A 87 -5.44 -15.34 11.51
CA ARG A 87 -4.89 -14.02 11.20
C ARG A 87 -4.99 -13.70 9.70
N ALA A 88 -4.69 -14.69 8.86
CA ALA A 88 -4.80 -14.55 7.42
C ALA A 88 -6.25 -14.30 6.98
N LEU A 89 -7.22 -15.06 7.51
CA LEU A 89 -8.63 -14.86 7.20
C LEU A 89 -9.11 -13.48 7.63
N ARG A 90 -8.76 -13.00 8.82
CA ARG A 90 -9.13 -11.63 9.24
C ARG A 90 -8.53 -10.55 8.35
N TRP A 91 -7.30 -10.73 7.87
CA TRP A 91 -6.70 -9.82 6.91
C TRP A 91 -7.42 -9.84 5.56
N LEU A 92 -7.74 -11.02 5.05
CA LEU A 92 -8.51 -11.19 3.82
C LEU A 92 -9.91 -10.56 3.94
N GLU A 93 -10.60 -10.80 5.07
CA GLU A 93 -11.89 -10.21 5.38
C GLU A 93 -11.83 -8.68 5.43
N ALA A 94 -10.81 -8.12 6.08
CA ALA A 94 -10.61 -6.66 6.11
C ALA A 94 -10.42 -6.09 4.69
N ALA A 95 -9.66 -6.78 3.84
CA ALA A 95 -9.42 -6.33 2.46
C ALA A 95 -10.70 -6.23 1.63
N VAL A 96 -11.62 -7.19 1.81
CA VAL A 96 -12.83 -7.33 0.98
C VAL A 96 -14.14 -6.91 1.65
N GLY A 97 -14.12 -6.54 2.93
CA GLY A 97 -15.30 -6.03 3.64
C GLY A 97 -16.08 -7.07 4.44
N GLY A 98 -15.46 -8.20 4.79
CA GLY A 98 -16.00 -9.20 5.71
C GLY A 98 -16.03 -10.63 5.18
N ALA A 99 -16.46 -11.56 6.04
CA ALA A 99 -16.47 -12.99 5.77
C ALA A 99 -17.33 -13.39 4.56
N ASP A 100 -18.51 -12.80 4.40
CA ASP A 100 -19.43 -13.13 3.29
C ASP A 100 -18.90 -12.63 1.95
N ALA A 101 -18.30 -11.44 1.94
CA ALA A 101 -17.62 -10.90 0.77
C ALA A 101 -16.40 -11.74 0.39
N LEU A 102 -15.62 -12.21 1.39
CA LEU A 102 -14.50 -13.12 1.15
C LEU A 102 -14.96 -14.47 0.58
N ARG A 103 -16.08 -15.00 1.08
CA ARG A 103 -16.63 -16.28 0.63
C ARG A 103 -17.19 -16.24 -0.78
N SER A 104 -17.80 -15.13 -1.15
CA SER A 104 -18.33 -14.90 -2.50
C SER A 104 -17.30 -14.36 -3.48
N LEU A 105 -16.07 -14.05 -3.03
CA LEU A 105 -15.03 -13.48 -3.87
C LEU A 105 -14.68 -14.41 -5.03
N ASP A 106 -14.77 -13.89 -6.24
CA ASP A 106 -14.40 -14.57 -7.48
C ASP A 106 -13.33 -13.80 -8.28
N THR A 107 -12.83 -14.42 -9.35
CA THR A 107 -11.75 -13.87 -10.18
C THR A 107 -12.23 -13.30 -11.50
N SER A 108 -13.55 -13.12 -11.68
CA SER A 108 -14.12 -12.57 -12.91
C SER A 108 -13.62 -11.14 -13.09
N PRO A 109 -13.17 -10.71 -14.29
CA PRO A 109 -12.71 -9.34 -14.53
C PRO A 109 -13.77 -8.28 -14.21
N LEU A 110 -13.33 -7.16 -13.65
CA LEU A 110 -14.21 -6.01 -13.49
C LEU A 110 -14.56 -5.42 -14.86
N THR A 111 -15.85 -5.19 -15.09
CA THR A 111 -16.33 -4.48 -16.26
C THR A 111 -16.70 -3.05 -15.89
N ALA A 112 -16.16 -2.07 -16.60
CA ALA A 112 -16.46 -0.67 -16.35
C ALA A 112 -17.92 -0.36 -16.71
N THR A 113 -18.71 0.01 -15.71
CA THR A 113 -20.03 0.61 -15.89
C THR A 113 -19.95 2.13 -15.73
N PRO A 114 -20.85 2.92 -16.31
CA PRO A 114 -20.95 4.35 -16.02
C PRO A 114 -21.01 4.63 -14.52
N LEU A 115 -20.52 5.79 -14.10
CA LEU A 115 -20.61 6.23 -12.71
C LEU A 115 -22.10 6.33 -12.30
N PRO A 116 -22.54 5.65 -11.23
CA PRO A 116 -23.94 5.65 -10.79
C PRO A 116 -24.31 6.98 -10.14
N LEU A 117 -24.65 7.98 -10.96
CA LEU A 117 -24.95 9.34 -10.51
C LEU A 117 -26.16 9.41 -9.58
N GLU A 118 -27.09 8.48 -9.69
CA GLU A 118 -28.27 8.39 -8.82
C GLU A 118 -27.93 8.21 -7.33
N GLN A 119 -26.71 7.74 -7.02
CA GLN A 119 -26.20 7.59 -5.65
C GLN A 119 -25.42 8.81 -5.16
N ILE A 120 -25.29 9.83 -6.00
CA ILE A 120 -24.49 11.04 -5.76
C ILE A 120 -25.44 12.26 -5.74
N PRO A 121 -25.24 13.24 -4.83
CA PRO A 121 -25.98 14.50 -4.87
C PRO A 121 -25.90 15.18 -6.24
N VAL A 122 -27.05 15.68 -6.72
CA VAL A 122 -27.20 16.21 -8.09
C VAL A 122 -26.25 17.36 -8.41
N ASP A 123 -25.97 18.20 -7.42
CA ASP A 123 -25.06 19.34 -7.50
C ASP A 123 -23.60 18.93 -7.66
N LEU A 124 -23.26 17.66 -7.33
CA LEU A 124 -21.93 17.09 -7.50
C LEU A 124 -21.78 16.28 -8.79
N HIS A 125 -22.83 16.04 -9.59
CA HIS A 125 -22.78 15.14 -10.76
C HIS A 125 -21.70 15.52 -11.76
N ALA A 126 -21.69 16.76 -12.24
CA ALA A 126 -20.71 17.22 -13.24
C ALA A 126 -19.26 17.10 -12.72
N ARG A 127 -19.06 17.43 -11.45
CA ARG A 127 -17.75 17.36 -10.80
C ARG A 127 -17.29 15.92 -10.61
N ALA A 128 -18.18 15.04 -10.15
CA ALA A 128 -17.90 13.62 -10.00
C ALA A 128 -17.56 12.95 -11.34
N GLN A 129 -18.26 13.33 -12.42
CA GLN A 129 -17.94 12.87 -13.78
C GLN A 129 -16.55 13.34 -14.23
N SER A 130 -16.20 14.61 -13.98
CA SER A 130 -14.87 15.16 -14.32
C SER A 130 -13.74 14.41 -13.59
N ILE A 131 -13.90 14.22 -12.27
CA ILE A 131 -12.95 13.46 -11.44
C ILE A 131 -12.85 12.01 -11.94
N SER A 132 -13.98 11.36 -12.21
CA SER A 132 -14.02 9.99 -12.74
C SER A 132 -13.27 9.88 -14.05
N ALA A 133 -13.50 10.79 -15.00
CA ALA A 133 -12.83 10.75 -16.30
C ALA A 133 -11.30 10.89 -16.17
N ARG A 134 -10.83 11.72 -15.24
CA ARG A 134 -9.39 11.86 -14.97
C ARG A 134 -8.82 10.60 -14.30
N CYS A 135 -9.54 9.96 -13.38
CA CYS A 135 -9.15 8.65 -12.84
C CYS A 135 -9.11 7.57 -13.94
N ASP A 136 -10.07 7.57 -14.85
CA ASP A 136 -10.13 6.61 -15.95
C ASP A 136 -8.93 6.75 -16.89
N ALA A 137 -8.51 7.99 -17.21
CA ALA A 137 -7.29 8.23 -17.99
C ALA A 137 -6.05 7.67 -17.28
N VAL A 138 -5.91 7.92 -15.97
CA VAL A 138 -4.79 7.40 -15.17
C VAL A 138 -4.75 5.87 -15.15
N ALA A 139 -5.91 5.20 -15.08
CA ALA A 139 -5.97 3.74 -15.14
C ALA A 139 -5.32 3.16 -16.40
N ILE A 140 -5.44 3.87 -17.53
CA ILE A 140 -4.90 3.46 -18.82
C ILE A 140 -3.48 3.99 -19.01
N ASP A 141 -3.29 5.29 -18.87
CA ASP A 141 -2.04 5.96 -19.25
C ASP A 141 -0.89 5.67 -18.27
N VAL A 142 -1.19 5.46 -16.97
CA VAL A 142 -0.18 5.22 -15.94
C VAL A 142 -0.05 3.75 -15.59
N PHE A 143 -1.17 3.03 -15.49
CA PHE A 143 -1.18 1.64 -15.00
C PHE A 143 -1.42 0.59 -16.08
N ASP A 144 -1.79 0.99 -17.30
CA ASP A 144 -2.16 0.08 -18.40
C ASP A 144 -3.13 -1.04 -17.94
N THR A 145 -4.09 -0.70 -17.07
CA THR A 145 -4.98 -1.68 -16.43
C THR A 145 -6.44 -1.23 -16.57
N PRO A 146 -7.17 -1.73 -17.59
CA PRO A 146 -8.56 -1.33 -17.84
C PRO A 146 -9.53 -1.63 -16.69
N GLU A 147 -9.30 -2.69 -15.91
CA GLU A 147 -10.13 -3.00 -14.72
C GLU A 147 -10.07 -1.90 -13.65
N LEU A 148 -9.01 -1.08 -13.62
CA LEU A 148 -8.92 0.03 -12.67
C LEU A 148 -9.93 1.14 -12.97
N VAL A 149 -10.41 1.28 -14.20
CA VAL A 149 -11.51 2.20 -14.54
C VAL A 149 -12.74 1.85 -13.69
N ALA A 150 -13.10 0.56 -13.66
CA ALA A 150 -14.20 0.08 -12.84
C ALA A 150 -13.91 0.24 -11.34
N ALA A 151 -12.70 -0.12 -10.91
CA ALA A 151 -12.31 -0.02 -9.50
C ALA A 151 -12.34 1.42 -8.98
N PHE A 152 -11.77 2.37 -9.72
CA PHE A 152 -11.75 3.79 -9.35
C PHE A 152 -13.14 4.39 -9.32
N ARG A 153 -14.02 4.02 -10.25
CA ARG A 153 -15.44 4.43 -10.22
C ARG A 153 -16.15 3.91 -8.97
N HIS A 154 -15.96 2.63 -8.62
CA HIS A 154 -16.53 2.06 -7.40
C HIS A 154 -15.99 2.73 -6.13
N ILE A 155 -14.68 3.01 -6.07
CA ILE A 155 -14.07 3.75 -4.96
C ILE A 155 -14.68 5.16 -4.88
N LEU A 156 -14.73 5.90 -6.00
CA LEU A 156 -15.28 7.25 -6.05
C LEU A 156 -16.74 7.27 -5.59
N THR A 157 -17.58 6.37 -6.10
CA THR A 157 -18.97 6.23 -5.65
C THR A 157 -19.04 6.00 -4.14
N ALA A 158 -18.29 5.03 -3.60
CA ALA A 158 -18.32 4.75 -2.17
C ALA A 158 -17.88 5.94 -1.32
N VAL A 159 -16.86 6.69 -1.77
CA VAL A 159 -16.42 7.92 -1.10
C VAL A 159 -17.51 8.98 -1.09
N LEU A 160 -18.18 9.18 -2.22
CA LEU A 160 -19.23 10.20 -2.36
C LEU A 160 -20.51 9.83 -1.63
N THR A 161 -20.85 8.55 -1.56
CA THR A 161 -21.98 8.06 -0.76
C THR A 161 -21.69 8.18 0.74
N LEU A 162 -20.46 7.91 1.18
CA LEU A 162 -20.08 7.95 2.59
C LEU A 162 -19.94 9.38 3.13
N ASP A 163 -19.26 10.26 2.39
CA ASP A 163 -19.04 11.65 2.78
C ASP A 163 -19.02 12.55 1.54
N PRO A 164 -20.20 12.97 1.02
CA PRO A 164 -20.29 13.91 -0.11
C PRO A 164 -19.54 15.22 0.17
N GLY A 165 -19.46 15.60 1.45
CA GLY A 165 -18.69 16.76 1.93
C GLY A 165 -17.21 16.69 1.59
N THR A 166 -16.66 15.51 1.30
CA THR A 166 -15.28 15.34 0.83
C THR A 166 -14.99 16.20 -0.39
N LEU A 167 -15.92 16.30 -1.35
CA LEU A 167 -15.76 17.18 -2.51
C LEU A 167 -16.13 18.63 -2.18
N HIS A 168 -17.17 18.90 -1.40
CA HIS A 168 -17.51 20.28 -1.05
C HIS A 168 -16.40 21.03 -0.31
N ARG A 169 -15.66 20.34 0.57
CA ARG A 169 -14.59 20.95 1.39
C ARG A 169 -13.31 21.24 0.62
N SER A 170 -13.16 20.72 -0.59
CA SER A 170 -11.96 20.86 -1.41
C SER A 170 -12.32 21.61 -2.69
N ASP A 171 -11.59 22.64 -3.04
CA ASP A 171 -11.63 23.26 -4.37
C ASP A 171 -10.68 22.57 -5.38
N ARG A 172 -9.82 21.67 -4.89
CA ARG A 172 -8.82 20.95 -5.71
C ARG A 172 -9.31 19.58 -6.13
N ASP A 173 -9.67 19.43 -7.39
CA ASP A 173 -10.07 18.16 -8.01
C ASP A 173 -8.88 17.22 -8.18
N GLU A 174 -7.70 17.77 -8.43
CA GLU A 174 -6.42 17.08 -8.52
C GLU A 174 -6.17 16.19 -7.31
N THR A 175 -6.42 16.74 -6.11
CA THR A 175 -6.20 16.02 -4.85
C THR A 175 -7.26 14.94 -4.63
N ALA A 176 -8.48 15.12 -5.14
CA ALA A 176 -9.51 14.08 -5.10
C ALA A 176 -9.16 12.91 -6.02
N VAL A 177 -8.73 13.21 -7.26
CA VAL A 177 -8.19 12.22 -8.21
C VAL A 177 -7.02 11.47 -7.59
N GLY A 178 -6.02 12.19 -7.09
CA GLY A 178 -4.84 11.59 -6.47
C GLY A 178 -5.17 10.69 -5.29
N ALA A 179 -6.17 11.05 -4.47
CA ALA A 179 -6.62 10.20 -3.38
C ALA A 179 -7.28 8.90 -3.88
N VAL A 180 -8.19 8.97 -4.86
CA VAL A 180 -8.87 7.78 -5.42
C VAL A 180 -7.86 6.85 -6.10
N VAL A 181 -6.97 7.41 -6.91
CA VAL A 181 -5.92 6.66 -7.60
C VAL A 181 -4.98 5.99 -6.61
N TRP A 182 -4.54 6.73 -5.59
CA TRP A 182 -3.68 6.17 -4.55
C TRP A 182 -4.35 5.02 -3.81
N ILE A 183 -5.64 5.13 -3.47
CA ILE A 183 -6.40 4.05 -2.83
C ILE A 183 -6.43 2.81 -3.71
N GLY A 184 -6.87 2.93 -4.96
CA GLY A 184 -6.99 1.77 -5.84
C GLY A 184 -5.63 1.16 -6.19
N GLY A 185 -4.59 1.98 -6.36
CA GLY A 185 -3.23 1.48 -6.60
C GLY A 185 -2.65 0.75 -5.39
N GLN A 186 -2.85 1.24 -4.17
CA GLN A 186 -2.44 0.55 -2.94
C GLN A 186 -3.23 -0.74 -2.69
N ALA A 187 -4.53 -0.73 -2.96
CA ALA A 187 -5.40 -1.90 -2.81
C ALA A 187 -5.01 -3.05 -3.76
N ASN A 188 -4.38 -2.73 -4.89
CA ASN A 188 -3.96 -3.67 -5.91
C ASN A 188 -2.44 -3.89 -5.98
N GLY A 189 -1.68 -3.34 -5.03
CA GLY A 189 -0.22 -3.50 -4.98
C GLY A 189 0.53 -2.83 -6.13
N LEU A 190 -0.11 -1.89 -6.83
CA LEU A 190 0.44 -1.18 -7.99
C LEU A 190 1.28 0.04 -7.59
N ILE A 191 1.14 0.50 -6.34
CA ILE A 191 1.92 1.60 -5.80
C ILE A 191 2.81 1.09 -4.67
N GLY A 192 4.13 1.23 -4.82
CA GLY A 192 5.10 0.86 -3.79
C GLY A 192 6.35 0.19 -4.38
N PRO A 193 7.27 -0.31 -3.53
CA PRO A 193 8.57 -0.82 -3.97
C PRO A 193 8.51 -2.00 -4.96
N ARG A 194 7.37 -2.71 -5.02
CA ARG A 194 7.12 -3.82 -5.94
C ARG A 194 5.98 -3.52 -6.93
N GLY A 195 5.47 -2.28 -6.92
CA GLY A 195 4.38 -1.85 -7.80
C GLY A 195 4.90 -1.29 -9.12
N ALA A 196 3.97 -0.89 -9.98
CA ALA A 196 4.27 -0.21 -11.25
C ALA A 196 4.87 1.18 -11.03
N VAL A 197 4.46 1.88 -9.97
CA VAL A 197 4.94 3.24 -9.65
C VAL A 197 5.25 3.40 -8.16
N LEU A 198 6.22 4.26 -7.82
CA LEU A 198 6.40 4.67 -6.44
C LEU A 198 5.39 5.76 -6.06
N ALA A 199 5.00 5.80 -4.79
CA ALA A 199 4.07 6.82 -4.30
C ALA A 199 4.57 8.26 -4.53
N ARG A 200 5.89 8.48 -4.52
CA ARG A 200 6.49 9.80 -4.80
C ARG A 200 6.38 10.20 -6.28
N GLU A 201 6.44 9.25 -7.19
CA GLU A 201 6.38 9.46 -8.64
C GLU A 201 4.95 9.69 -9.11
N LEU A 202 3.97 9.11 -8.39
CA LEU A 202 2.56 9.27 -8.69
C LEU A 202 2.13 10.74 -8.74
N TRP A 203 2.65 11.60 -7.85
CA TRP A 203 2.20 13.00 -7.79
C TRP A 203 2.66 13.80 -9.01
N ASP A 204 3.88 13.53 -9.49
CA ASP A 204 4.41 14.13 -10.70
C ASP A 204 3.61 13.68 -11.93
N LEU A 205 3.28 12.37 -12.00
CA LEU A 205 2.46 11.80 -13.09
C LEU A 205 1.04 12.35 -13.11
N LEU A 206 0.49 12.73 -11.96
CA LEU A 206 -0.84 13.29 -11.83
C LEU A 206 -0.89 14.82 -11.96
N ASP A 207 0.26 15.49 -12.10
CA ASP A 207 0.42 16.94 -12.06
C ASP A 207 -0.20 17.55 -10.79
N VAL A 208 0.11 16.97 -9.63
CA VAL A 208 -0.38 17.42 -8.32
C VAL A 208 0.77 17.95 -7.50
N SER A 209 0.69 19.24 -7.15
CA SER A 209 1.72 19.95 -6.37
C SER A 209 1.99 19.39 -4.96
N SER A 210 1.09 18.56 -4.41
CA SER A 210 1.27 17.95 -3.11
C SER A 210 0.71 16.53 -3.05
N SER A 211 1.32 15.71 -2.17
CA SER A 211 0.90 14.35 -1.93
C SER A 211 -0.56 14.27 -1.48
N ALA A 212 -1.34 13.42 -2.14
CA ALA A 212 -2.71 13.10 -1.74
C ALA A 212 -2.79 11.85 -0.84
N ALA A 213 -1.66 11.24 -0.46
CA ALA A 213 -1.62 10.01 0.33
C ALA A 213 -2.34 10.13 1.69
N ALA A 214 -2.08 11.21 2.44
CA ALA A 214 -2.73 11.42 3.75
C ALA A 214 -4.26 11.53 3.63
N ARG A 215 -4.73 12.17 2.54
CA ARG A 215 -6.16 12.24 2.22
C ARG A 215 -6.72 10.87 1.86
N GLY A 216 -6.01 10.12 1.02
CA GLY A 216 -6.37 8.74 0.67
C GLY A 216 -6.45 7.83 1.90
N ALA A 217 -5.45 7.89 2.79
CA ALA A 217 -5.44 7.15 4.05
C ALA A 217 -6.61 7.52 4.96
N GLY A 218 -6.93 8.81 5.07
CA GLY A 218 -8.09 9.28 5.82
C GLY A 218 -9.42 8.79 5.22
N ILE A 219 -9.52 8.68 3.90
CA ILE A 219 -10.69 8.10 3.22
C ILE A 219 -10.79 6.59 3.47
N LEU A 220 -9.68 5.84 3.31
CA LEU A 220 -9.64 4.41 3.61
C LEU A 220 -10.13 4.12 5.02
N HIS A 221 -9.61 4.86 6.00
CA HIS A 221 -10.04 4.72 7.39
C HIS A 221 -11.55 4.91 7.59
N ARG A 222 -12.20 5.76 6.78
CA ARG A 222 -13.66 5.92 6.83
C ARG A 222 -14.38 4.76 6.13
N LEU A 223 -13.87 4.29 4.99
CA LEU A 223 -14.44 3.17 4.24
C LEU A 223 -14.38 1.85 5.02
N THR A 224 -13.24 1.55 5.65
CA THR A 224 -13.02 0.33 6.44
C THR A 224 -13.49 0.47 7.90
N GLY A 225 -13.80 1.69 8.33
CA GLY A 225 -14.02 2.02 9.73
C GLY A 225 -12.75 1.92 10.59
N ARG A 226 -12.94 1.90 11.93
CA ARG A 226 -11.87 1.78 12.92
C ARG A 226 -11.23 0.38 13.01
N ALA A 227 -11.59 -0.55 12.13
CA ALA A 227 -10.90 -1.82 12.05
C ALA A 227 -9.42 -1.53 11.74
N VAL A 228 -8.54 -1.90 12.66
CA VAL A 228 -7.09 -1.83 12.47
C VAL A 228 -6.80 -2.63 11.20
N ASP A 229 -6.20 -1.99 10.20
CA ASP A 229 -5.65 -2.64 9.00
C ASP A 229 -4.68 -3.71 9.53
N PRO A 230 -5.09 -5.00 9.59
CA PRO A 230 -4.26 -5.97 10.24
C PRO A 230 -3.02 -6.12 9.36
N ASP A 231 -1.82 -5.99 9.93
CA ASP A 231 -0.61 -6.16 9.15
C ASP A 231 -0.68 -7.50 8.40
N PRO A 232 -0.41 -7.53 7.08
CA PRO A 232 -0.40 -8.78 6.35
C PRO A 232 0.58 -9.73 7.04
N PRO A 233 0.23 -11.01 7.25
CA PRO A 233 1.12 -11.94 7.90
C PRO A 233 2.43 -12.05 7.08
N VAL A 234 3.51 -11.48 7.62
CA VAL A 234 4.80 -11.31 6.93
C VAL A 234 5.36 -12.64 6.39
N HIS A 235 5.15 -13.73 7.13
CA HIS A 235 5.61 -15.07 6.77
C HIS A 235 4.82 -15.73 5.62
N TRP A 236 3.71 -15.13 5.19
CA TRP A 236 2.90 -15.66 4.10
C TRP A 236 3.34 -15.13 2.72
N GLY A 237 4.28 -14.18 2.67
CA GLY A 237 4.64 -13.52 1.41
C GLY A 237 3.44 -12.80 0.77
N ALA A 238 2.48 -12.38 1.61
CA ALA A 238 1.30 -11.66 1.15
C ALA A 238 1.72 -10.30 0.55
N PRO A 239 1.09 -9.88 -0.55
CA PRO A 239 1.34 -8.55 -1.08
C PRO A 239 0.96 -7.49 -0.03
N HIS A 240 1.73 -6.41 0.02
CA HIS A 240 1.40 -5.25 0.86
C HIS A 240 0.23 -4.50 0.23
N LEU A 241 -0.99 -4.98 0.49
CA LEU A 241 -2.22 -4.35 0.05
C LEU A 241 -2.84 -3.55 1.18
N ARG A 242 -3.39 -2.39 0.86
CA ARG A 242 -4.24 -1.64 1.78
C ARG A 242 -5.68 -2.14 1.71
N ALA A 243 -6.26 -2.44 2.87
CA ALA A 243 -7.66 -2.84 2.93
C ALA A 243 -8.58 -1.70 2.48
N THR A 244 -9.49 -2.00 1.56
CA THR A 244 -10.55 -1.06 1.14
C THR A 244 -11.90 -1.44 1.73
N GLY A 245 -12.05 -2.68 2.21
CA GLY A 245 -13.34 -3.22 2.62
C GLY A 245 -14.29 -3.46 1.45
N MET A 246 -13.77 -3.53 0.20
CA MET A 246 -14.59 -3.52 -1.01
C MET A 246 -14.01 -4.45 -2.09
N PRO A 247 -14.69 -5.56 -2.45
CA PRO A 247 -14.21 -6.48 -3.49
C PRO A 247 -14.11 -5.82 -4.87
N ARG A 248 -14.97 -4.83 -5.10
CA ARG A 248 -15.08 -4.06 -6.34
C ARG A 248 -13.99 -2.99 -6.51
N ALA A 249 -13.15 -2.78 -5.49
CA ALA A 249 -11.94 -1.95 -5.60
C ALA A 249 -10.71 -2.76 -6.07
N LEU A 250 -10.84 -4.08 -6.18
CA LEU A 250 -9.75 -4.99 -6.53
C LEU A 250 -9.86 -5.39 -8.00
N VAL A 251 -8.74 -5.56 -8.71
CA VAL A 251 -8.74 -6.13 -10.07
C VAL A 251 -8.69 -7.66 -10.00
N SER A 252 -9.00 -8.34 -11.11
CA SER A 252 -9.08 -9.81 -11.16
C SER A 252 -7.79 -10.50 -10.70
N SER A 253 -6.62 -9.99 -11.09
CA SER A 253 -5.33 -10.54 -10.68
C SER A 253 -5.12 -10.46 -9.16
N THR A 254 -5.45 -9.33 -8.55
CA THR A 254 -5.45 -9.16 -7.09
C THR A 254 -6.44 -10.12 -6.43
N ARG A 255 -7.67 -10.22 -6.95
CA ARG A 255 -8.68 -11.16 -6.42
C ARG A 255 -8.22 -12.61 -6.53
N ALA A 256 -7.54 -13.00 -7.60
CA ALA A 256 -6.99 -14.34 -7.76
C ALA A 256 -5.97 -14.67 -6.68
N VAL A 257 -5.11 -13.72 -6.32
CA VAL A 257 -4.19 -13.87 -5.18
C VAL A 257 -4.97 -14.05 -3.89
N LEU A 258 -5.97 -13.20 -3.61
CA LEU A 258 -6.76 -13.31 -2.38
C LEU A 258 -7.57 -14.61 -2.29
N VAL A 259 -8.14 -15.07 -3.40
CA VAL A 259 -8.87 -16.35 -3.50
C VAL A 259 -7.94 -17.52 -3.21
N ALA A 260 -6.77 -17.59 -3.83
CA ALA A 260 -5.81 -18.65 -3.58
C ALA A 260 -5.38 -18.70 -2.10
N ARG A 261 -5.25 -17.53 -1.47
CA ARG A 261 -4.91 -17.40 -0.04
C ARG A 261 -6.06 -17.79 0.88
N ARG A 262 -7.28 -17.39 0.54
CA ARG A 262 -8.50 -17.81 1.25
C ARG A 262 -8.61 -19.33 1.29
N ASP A 263 -8.46 -19.96 0.12
CA ASP A 263 -8.62 -21.40 -0.02
C ASP A 263 -7.52 -22.15 0.77
N ALA A 264 -6.29 -21.65 0.76
CA ALA A 264 -5.21 -22.18 1.61
C ALA A 264 -5.49 -22.03 3.11
N ALA A 265 -5.97 -20.86 3.56
CA ALA A 265 -6.30 -20.66 4.97
C ALA A 265 -7.44 -21.55 5.45
N TRP A 266 -8.45 -21.80 4.61
CA TRP A 266 -9.54 -22.71 4.96
C TRP A 266 -9.08 -24.17 5.00
N ALA A 267 -8.24 -24.60 4.06
CA ALA A 267 -7.63 -25.93 4.13
C ALA A 267 -6.84 -26.14 5.43
N ASP A 268 -6.06 -25.14 5.85
CA ASP A 268 -5.31 -25.17 7.11
C ASP A 268 -6.26 -25.21 8.34
N LEU A 269 -7.36 -24.46 8.29
CA LEU A 269 -8.38 -24.44 9.34
C LEU A 269 -9.10 -25.79 9.47
N ASP A 270 -9.48 -26.40 8.34
CA ASP A 270 -10.14 -27.71 8.31
C ASP A 270 -9.21 -28.81 8.82
N ALA A 271 -7.94 -28.79 8.38
CA ALA A 271 -6.90 -29.69 8.89
C ALA A 271 -6.68 -29.54 10.40
N ALA A 272 -6.66 -28.31 10.92
CA ALA A 272 -6.53 -28.04 12.35
C ALA A 272 -7.77 -28.48 13.16
N ALA A 273 -8.96 -28.40 12.57
CA ALA A 273 -10.23 -28.83 13.17
C ALA A 273 -10.48 -30.34 13.06
N GLY A 274 -9.63 -31.10 12.37
CA GLY A 274 -9.87 -32.51 12.06
C GLY A 274 -11.07 -32.72 11.14
N ARG A 275 -11.46 -31.71 10.36
CA ARG A 275 -12.48 -31.82 9.31
C ARG A 275 -11.77 -32.20 8.00
N PRO A 276 -12.22 -33.26 7.32
CA PRO A 276 -11.62 -33.71 6.07
C PRO A 276 -11.91 -32.74 4.91
#